data_AF-Q2J960-F1
#
_entry.id   AF-Q2J960-F1
#
_cell.length_a   1.000
_cell.length_b   1.000
_cell.length_c   1.000
_cell.angle_alpha   90.00
_cell.angle_beta   90.00
_cell.angle_gamma   90.00
#
_symmetry.space_group_name_H-M   'P 1'
#
loop_
_entity.id
_entity.type
_entity.pdbx_description
1 polymer ?
#
loop_
_entity_poly.entity_id
_entity_poly.type
_entity_poly.pdbx_seq_one_letter_code
_entity_poly.pdbx_strand_id
1 'polypeptide(L)'
;MNGDAVEPSGELVRPYTATRGRARPSRLLALEAMVTTTPLGRGRLSVLLLEQKSIVAMCVQPQSVIEIAAELRLPVGVVRVLVADAAADRLVEISQLTMPTGAPQLELLDRVLAGLRRI
;
A
#
# COMPACT_ATOMS: atom_id res chain seq x y z
N MET A 1 -30.34 -19.36 31.80
CA MET A 1 -29.03 -19.68 31.17
C MET A 1 -28.68 -18.49 30.30
N ASN A 2 -27.92 -17.54 30.85
CA ASN A 2 -27.52 -16.31 30.16
C ASN A 2 -26.46 -16.64 29.11
N GLY A 3 -26.74 -16.27 27.86
CA GLY A 3 -25.72 -16.16 26.82
C GLY A 3 -24.97 -14.85 27.01
N ASP A 4 -23.75 -14.95 27.52
CA ASP A 4 -22.79 -13.86 27.56
C ASP A 4 -22.32 -13.59 26.12
N ALA A 5 -22.89 -12.58 25.49
CA ALA A 5 -22.38 -12.04 24.24
C ALA A 5 -21.19 -11.15 24.59
N VAL A 6 -19.98 -11.66 24.36
CA VAL A 6 -18.74 -10.86 24.42
C VAL A 6 -18.82 -9.80 23.33
N GLU A 7 -19.22 -8.59 23.72
CA GLU A 7 -19.13 -7.39 22.90
C GLU A 7 -17.64 -7.16 22.57
N PRO A 8 -17.22 -7.11 21.29
CA PRO A 8 -15.85 -6.81 20.95
C PRO A 8 -15.56 -5.36 21.33
N SER A 9 -14.86 -5.16 22.44
CA SER A 9 -14.28 -3.88 22.84
C SER A 9 -13.12 -3.53 21.91
N GLY A 10 -13.46 -3.23 20.65
CA GLY A 10 -12.58 -2.54 19.74
C GLY A 10 -12.53 -1.08 20.18
N GLU A 11 -11.41 -0.69 20.79
CA GLU A 11 -11.09 0.70 21.09
C GLU A 11 -11.28 1.52 19.80
N LEU A 12 -12.40 2.23 19.73
CA LEU A 12 -12.85 2.93 18.53
C LEU A 12 -12.01 4.20 18.37
N VAL A 13 -10.77 4.04 17.93
CA VAL A 13 -9.92 5.17 17.51
C VAL A 13 -10.69 5.89 16.42
N ARG A 14 -11.05 7.16 16.66
CA ARG A 14 -11.83 7.93 15.68
C ARG A 14 -11.04 7.94 14.36
N PRO A 15 -11.61 7.52 13.23
CA PRO A 15 -10.89 7.22 11.98
C PRO A 15 -10.17 8.40 11.28
N TYR A 16 -9.86 9.49 11.97
CA TYR A 16 -9.20 10.68 11.42
C TYR A 16 -8.10 11.24 12.34
N THR A 17 -7.95 10.73 13.57
CA THR A 17 -6.87 11.15 14.48
C THR A 17 -5.49 10.76 13.95
N ALA A 18 -5.37 9.56 13.37
CA ALA A 18 -4.13 9.07 12.76
C ALA A 18 -3.62 9.95 11.60
N THR A 19 -4.53 10.65 10.91
CA THR A 19 -4.21 11.55 9.78
C THR A 19 -3.99 13.00 10.20
N ARG A 20 -4.09 13.31 11.51
CA ARG A 20 -4.10 14.69 12.06
C ARG A 20 -5.07 15.64 11.31
N GLY A 21 -6.21 15.13 10.85
CA GLY A 21 -7.22 15.90 10.12
C GLY A 21 -6.99 16.02 8.59
N ARG A 22 -5.97 15.38 8.02
CA ARG A 22 -5.79 15.34 6.56
C ARG A 22 -6.75 14.34 5.92
N ALA A 23 -7.74 14.85 5.19
CA ALA A 23 -8.72 14.03 4.47
C ALA A 23 -8.30 13.67 3.03
N ARG A 24 -7.18 14.21 2.52
CA ARG A 24 -6.70 13.95 1.15
C ARG A 24 -5.24 13.51 1.16
N PRO A 25 -4.91 12.37 0.53
CA PRO A 25 -3.52 11.96 0.35
C PRO A 25 -2.82 12.90 -0.62
N SER A 26 -1.49 13.05 -0.48
CA SER A 26 -0.65 13.83 -1.39
C SER A 26 -0.65 13.28 -2.82
N ARG A 27 -1.00 12.01 -3.00
CA ARG A 27 -1.18 11.34 -4.30
C ARG A 27 -2.40 10.42 -4.26
N LEU A 28 -3.18 10.41 -5.34
CA LEU A 28 -4.32 9.51 -5.50
C LEU A 28 -3.82 8.10 -5.85
N LEU A 29 -3.82 7.19 -4.87
CA LEU A 29 -3.33 5.82 -5.02
C LEU A 29 -4.43 4.89 -5.53
N ALA A 30 -4.17 4.10 -6.58
CA ALA A 30 -5.07 3.05 -7.02
C ALA A 30 -5.20 1.96 -5.92
N LEU A 31 -6.31 1.22 -5.89
CA LEU A 31 -6.54 0.23 -4.82
C LEU A 31 -5.64 -1.01 -5.00
N GLU A 32 -5.38 -1.35 -6.26
CA GLU A 32 -4.47 -2.39 -6.73
C GLU A 32 -3.00 -1.95 -6.77
N ALA A 33 -2.69 -0.71 -6.37
CA ALA A 33 -1.31 -0.24 -6.33
C ALA A 33 -0.52 -1.05 -5.29
N MET A 34 0.62 -1.59 -5.72
CA MET A 34 1.50 -2.39 -4.88
C MET A 34 2.40 -1.48 -4.05
N VAL A 35 2.51 -1.77 -2.77
CA VAL A 35 3.35 -1.08 -1.80
C VAL A 35 4.42 -2.05 -1.31
N THR A 36 5.67 -1.61 -1.34
CA THR A 36 6.81 -2.40 -0.90
C THR A 36 7.68 -1.58 0.04
N THR A 37 8.23 -2.21 1.07
CA THR A 37 9.12 -1.55 2.03
C THR A 37 10.51 -1.35 1.43
N THR A 38 10.99 -0.11 1.47
CA THR A 38 12.33 0.25 0.98
C THR A 38 13.42 -0.22 1.96
N PRO A 39 14.70 -0.28 1.53
CA PRO A 39 15.81 -0.55 2.44
C PRO A 39 15.88 0.44 3.62
N LEU A 40 15.56 1.73 3.38
CA LEU A 40 15.49 2.75 4.42
C LEU A 40 14.39 2.45 5.43
N GLY A 41 13.20 2.06 4.95
CA GLY A 41 12.08 1.65 5.80
C GLY A 41 12.46 0.48 6.71
N ARG A 42 13.11 -0.56 6.17
CA ARG A 42 13.58 -1.69 6.98
C ARG A 42 14.58 -1.26 8.05
N GLY A 43 15.54 -0.40 7.67
CA GLY A 43 16.56 0.10 8.60
C GLY A 43 16.02 0.96 9.74
N ARG A 44 14.81 1.55 9.58
CA ARG A 44 14.19 2.44 10.58
C ARG A 44 13.11 1.77 11.42
N LEU A 45 12.78 0.49 11.19
CA LEU A 45 11.61 -0.17 11.78
C LEU A 45 11.51 -0.08 13.32
N SER A 46 12.65 -0.02 14.02
CA SER A 46 12.71 0.09 15.48
C SER A 46 12.37 1.48 16.03
N VAL A 47 12.46 2.54 15.22
CA VAL A 47 12.27 3.95 15.64
C VAL A 47 11.01 4.60 15.06
N LEU A 48 10.23 3.86 14.26
CA LEU A 48 8.99 4.35 13.66
C LEU A 48 7.85 4.41 14.68
N LEU A 49 6.91 5.33 14.44
CA LEU A 49 5.61 5.38 15.12
C LEU A 49 4.80 4.12 14.79
N LEU A 50 3.83 3.77 15.65
CA LEU A 50 3.09 2.51 15.57
C LEU A 50 2.44 2.30 14.19
N GLU A 51 1.79 3.32 13.65
CA GLU A 51 1.09 3.26 12.38
C GLU A 51 2.05 3.08 11.20
N GLN A 52 3.17 3.81 11.21
CA GLN A 52 4.23 3.66 10.19
C GLN A 52 4.89 2.29 10.28
N LYS A 53 5.14 1.81 11.51
CA LYS A 53 5.75 0.51 11.77
C LYS A 53 4.90 -0.63 11.23
N SER A 54 3.58 -0.59 11.43
CA SER A 54 2.67 -1.61 10.91
C SER A 54 2.72 -1.68 9.37
N ILE A 55 2.62 -0.54 8.68
CA ILE A 55 2.68 -0.50 7.22
C ILE A 55 4.05 -1.01 6.71
N VAL A 56 5.15 -0.53 7.28
CA VAL A 56 6.51 -0.90 6.87
C VAL A 56 6.83 -2.37 7.17
N ALA A 57 6.31 -2.94 8.27
CA ALA A 57 6.49 -4.34 8.59
C ALA A 57 5.73 -5.27 7.62
N MET A 58 4.48 -4.93 7.30
CA MET A 58 3.65 -5.75 6.40
C MET A 58 4.11 -5.68 4.95
N CYS A 59 4.56 -4.51 4.49
CA CYS A 59 4.98 -4.32 3.09
C CYS A 59 6.38 -4.87 2.77
N VAL A 60 7.00 -5.68 3.66
CA VAL A 60 8.24 -6.39 3.33
C VAL A 60 8.01 -7.35 2.15
N GLN A 61 6.82 -7.95 2.09
CA GLN A 61 6.27 -8.53 0.88
C GLN A 61 5.36 -7.50 0.20
N PRO A 62 5.35 -7.39 -1.14
CA PRO A 62 4.47 -6.47 -1.83
C PRO A 62 3.00 -6.70 -1.43
N GLN A 63 2.31 -5.63 -1.04
CA GLN A 63 0.88 -5.64 -0.67
C GLN A 63 0.14 -4.53 -1.38
N SER A 64 -1.06 -4.80 -1.86
CA SER A 64 -1.93 -3.78 -2.44
C SER A 64 -2.54 -2.88 -1.36
N VAL A 65 -2.96 -1.67 -1.73
CA VAL A 65 -3.61 -0.73 -0.80
C VAL A 65 -4.87 -1.33 -0.17
N ILE A 66 -5.63 -2.15 -0.92
CA ILE A 66 -6.83 -2.80 -0.38
C ILE A 66 -6.50 -3.88 0.64
N GLU A 67 -5.44 -4.67 0.41
CA GLU A 67 -4.97 -5.68 1.37
C GLU A 67 -4.49 -5.02 2.66
N ILE A 68 -3.73 -3.92 2.56
CA ILE A 68 -3.29 -3.15 3.73
C ILE A 68 -4.50 -2.61 4.52
N ALA A 69 -5.54 -2.12 3.83
CA ALA A 69 -6.75 -1.63 4.48
C ALA A 69 -7.54 -2.75 5.20
N ALA A 70 -7.63 -3.92 4.57
CA ALA A 70 -8.28 -5.10 5.14
C ALA A 70 -7.54 -5.58 6.40
N GLU A 71 -6.22 -5.67 6.33
CA GLU A 71 -5.37 -6.14 7.43
C GLU A 71 -5.40 -5.17 8.63
N LEU A 72 -5.30 -3.87 8.37
CA LEU A 72 -5.36 -2.84 9.43
C LEU A 72 -6.78 -2.58 9.94
N ARG A 73 -7.81 -3.10 9.26
CA ARG A 73 -9.24 -2.81 9.53
C ARG A 73 -9.53 -1.31 9.59
N LEU A 74 -8.87 -0.54 8.73
CA LEU A 74 -9.04 0.91 8.61
C LEU A 74 -9.77 1.28 7.31
N PRO A 75 -10.53 2.38 7.26
CA PRO A 75 -11.14 2.85 6.02
C PRO A 75 -10.07 3.09 4.94
N VAL A 76 -10.37 2.70 3.70
CA VAL A 76 -9.42 2.82 2.56
C VAL A 76 -8.88 4.24 2.39
N GLY A 77 -9.71 5.27 2.61
CA GLY A 77 -9.27 6.66 2.55
C GLY A 77 -8.16 7.00 3.56
N VAL A 78 -8.23 6.43 4.77
CA VAL A 78 -7.23 6.60 5.83
C VAL A 78 -5.93 5.90 5.46
N VAL A 79 -6.02 4.65 5.00
CA VAL A 79 -4.85 3.88 4.56
C VAL A 79 -4.12 4.57 3.41
N ARG A 80 -4.85 5.15 2.44
CA ARG A 80 -4.23 5.91 1.35
C ARG A 80 -3.43 7.11 1.86
N VAL A 81 -3.90 7.80 2.90
CA VAL A 81 -3.16 8.91 3.52
C VAL A 81 -1.90 8.38 4.21
N LEU A 82 -2.02 7.33 5.03
CA LEU A 82 -0.89 6.75 5.75
C LEU A 82 0.20 6.19 4.81
N VAL A 83 -0.21 5.50 3.74
CA VAL A 83 0.70 4.99 2.71
C VAL A 83 1.37 6.13 1.93
N ALA A 84 0.61 7.18 1.58
CA ALA A 84 1.17 8.36 0.91
C ALA A 84 2.19 9.10 1.79
N ASP A 85 1.92 9.21 3.10
CA ASP A 85 2.84 9.81 4.07
C ASP A 85 4.11 8.94 4.23
N ALA A 86 3.97 7.63 4.38
CA ALA A 86 5.11 6.71 4.45
C ALA A 86 5.97 6.72 3.17
N ALA A 87 5.36 6.90 2.00
CA ALA A 87 6.06 7.04 0.73
C ALA A 87 6.77 8.40 0.62
N ALA A 88 6.17 9.48 1.11
CA ALA A 88 6.81 10.79 1.20
C ALA A 88 8.07 10.73 2.09
N ASP A 89 8.00 9.97 3.19
CA ASP A 89 9.13 9.70 4.10
C ASP A 89 10.12 8.66 3.54
N ARG A 90 9.91 8.16 2.32
CA ARG A 90 10.74 7.16 1.63
C ARG A 90 10.85 5.81 2.37
N LEU A 91 9.91 5.52 3.27
CA LEU A 91 9.85 4.26 4.01
C LEU A 91 9.28 3.13 3.16
N VAL A 92 8.36 3.46 2.25
CA VAL A 92 7.78 2.54 1.27
C VAL A 92 7.90 3.12 -0.14
N GLU A 93 7.90 2.23 -1.13
CA GLU A 93 7.76 2.55 -2.54
C GLU A 93 6.41 2.06 -3.05
N ILE A 94 5.89 2.76 -4.06
CA ILE A 94 4.58 2.47 -4.63
C ILE A 94 4.78 2.18 -6.11
N SER A 95 4.45 0.95 -6.51
CA SER A 95 4.42 0.52 -7.90
C SER A 95 2.98 0.48 -8.39
N GLN A 96 2.69 1.26 -9.42
CA GLN A 96 1.40 1.24 -10.10
C GLN A 96 1.64 0.67 -11.49
N LEU A 97 0.90 -0.39 -11.83
CA LEU A 97 0.85 -0.88 -13.20
C LEU A 97 0.19 0.19 -14.06
N THR A 98 1.01 1.02 -14.69
CA THR A 98 0.55 1.88 -15.77
C THR A 98 0.46 0.96 -16.98
N MET A 99 -0.74 0.45 -17.26
CA MET A 99 -1.00 -0.17 -18.55
C MET A 99 -0.69 0.90 -19.59
N PRO A 100 0.26 0.68 -20.51
CA PRO A 100 0.45 1.62 -21.60
C PRO A 100 -0.89 1.69 -22.36
N THR A 101 -1.56 2.84 -22.27
CA THR A 101 -2.74 3.13 -23.08
C THR A 101 -2.26 3.35 -24.51
N GLY A 102 -1.97 2.25 -25.18
CA GLY A 102 -1.46 2.20 -26.54
C GLY A 102 -1.16 0.75 -26.86
N ALA A 103 -1.70 0.25 -27.98
CA ALA A 103 -1.32 -1.06 -28.47
C ALA A 103 0.21 -1.13 -28.54
N PRO A 104 0.85 -2.21 -28.05
CA PRO A 104 2.29 -2.37 -28.23
C PRO A 104 2.61 -2.16 -29.70
N GLN A 105 3.54 -1.26 -30.00
CA GLN A 105 3.95 -0.96 -31.37
C GLN A 105 4.36 -2.29 -32.02
N LEU A 106 3.74 -2.62 -33.16
CA LEU A 106 3.96 -3.91 -33.84
C LEU A 106 5.46 -4.20 -34.02
N GLU A 107 6.26 -3.15 -34.24
CA GLU A 107 7.72 -3.21 -34.36
C GLU A 107 8.42 -3.84 -33.14
N LEU A 108 7.93 -3.57 -31.92
CA LEU A 108 8.45 -4.19 -30.71
C LEU A 108 8.11 -5.69 -30.67
N LEU A 109 6.88 -6.06 -31.03
CA LEU A 109 6.44 -7.45 -31.06
C LEU A 109 7.21 -8.26 -32.10
N ASP A 110 7.43 -7.70 -33.30
CA ASP A 110 8.25 -8.32 -34.34
C ASP A 110 9.70 -8.50 -33.91
N ARG A 111 10.27 -7.52 -33.20
CA ARG A 111 11.63 -7.62 -32.67
C ARG A 111 11.77 -8.71 -31.60
N VAL A 112 10.79 -8.82 -30.70
CA VAL A 112 10.75 -9.88 -29.67
C VAL A 112 10.62 -11.26 -30.34
N LEU A 113 9.72 -11.38 -31.31
CA LEU A 113 9.46 -12.63 -32.03
C LEU A 113 10.66 -13.09 -32.86
N ALA A 114 11.35 -12.15 -33.53
CA ALA A 114 12.62 -12.40 -34.20
C ALA A 114 13.77 -12.73 -33.23
N GLY A 115 13.69 -12.30 -31.97
CA GLY A 115 14.60 -12.70 -30.91
C GLY A 115 14.37 -14.15 -30.47
N LEU A 116 13.12 -14.51 -30.16
CA LEU A 116 12.72 -15.84 -29.70
C LEU A 116 12.94 -16.95 -30.73
N ARG A 117 12.80 -16.65 -32.03
CA ARG A 117 13.03 -17.64 -33.12
C ARG A 117 14.51 -17.92 -33.43
N ARG A 118 15.43 -17.23 -32.78
CA ARG A 118 16.88 -17.31 -33.05
C ARG A 118 17.64 -18.05 -31.96
N ILE A 119 16.90 -18.71 -31.08
CA ILE A 119 17.34 -19.53 -29.96
C ILE A 119 16.88 -20.96 -30.28
#